data_AF-A0A520I9R8-F1
#
_entry.id   AF-A0A520I9R8-F1
#
_cell.length_a   1.000
_cell.length_b   1.000
_cell.length_c   1.000
_cell.angle_alpha   90.00
_cell.angle_beta   90.00
_cell.angle_gamma   90.00
#
_symmetry.space_group_name_H-M   'P 1'
#
loop_
_entity.id
_entity.type
_entity.pdbx_description
1 polymer ?
#
loop_
_entity_poly.entity_id
_entity_poly.type
_entity_poly.pdbx_seq_one_letter_code
_entity_poly.pdbx_strand_id
1 'polypeptide(L)' 'MRFSFTEIPDLFLNVFVVVFGLFIGSFLNVVIYRVPRGESIAYPGSHCPQCNGAIRFYDNIPVLSYLILLGKCRHCKKTK' A
#
# COMPACT_ATOMS: atom_id res chain seq x y z
N MET A 1 11.78 11.67 33.85
CA MET A 1 12.14 11.81 32.41
C MET A 1 10.82 11.96 31.64
N ARG A 2 10.28 13.18 31.59
CA ARG A 2 9.06 13.50 30.83
C ARG A 2 9.52 13.91 29.43
N PHE A 3 9.44 12.99 28.47
CA PHE A 3 9.54 13.37 27.06
C PHE A 3 8.27 14.18 26.74
N SER A 4 8.37 15.50 26.72
CA SER A 4 7.28 16.37 26.29
C SER A 4 7.18 16.27 24.77
N PHE A 5 6.03 15.84 24.26
CA PHE A 5 5.72 15.72 22.83
C PHE A 5 5.89 17.04 22.04
N THR A 6 6.17 18.17 22.69
CA THR A 6 6.25 19.53 22.15
C THR A 6 7.55 19.89 21.41
N GLU A 7 8.58 19.02 21.41
CA GLU A 7 9.89 19.33 20.76
C GLU A 7 10.04 18.72 19.35
N ILE A 8 9.07 17.93 18.89
CA ILE A 8 9.07 17.41 17.52
C ILE A 8 8.43 18.47 16.63
N PRO A 9 9.05 18.88 15.50
CA PRO A 9 8.38 19.78 14.57
C PRO A 9 7.03 19.19 14.15
N ASP A 10 5.93 19.93 14.29
CA ASP A 10 4.58 19.44 13.95
C ASP A 10 4.53 18.84 12.54
N LEU A 11 5.29 19.43 11.62
CA LEU A 11 5.47 18.94 10.26
C LEU A 11 6.03 17.51 10.22
N PHE A 12 7.04 17.20 11.02
CA PHE A 12 7.62 15.86 11.07
C PHE A 12 6.60 14.83 11.54
N LEU A 13 5.87 15.15 12.62
CA LEU A 13 4.82 14.26 13.14
C LEU A 13 3.71 14.04 12.11
N ASN A 14 3.26 15.12 11.45
CA ASN A 14 2.23 15.05 10.42
C ASN A 14 2.67 14.20 9.22
N VAL A 15 3.89 14.40 8.71
CA VAL A 15 4.44 13.60 7.61
C VAL A 15 4.52 12.14 8.02
N PHE A 16 4.99 11.85 9.23
CA PHE A 16 5.06 10.48 9.74
C PHE A 16 3.68 9.81 9.78
N VAL A 17 2.68 10.49 10.34
CA VAL A 17 1.29 9.97 10.41
C VAL A 17 0.71 9.72 9.03
N VAL A 18 0.92 10.63 8.07
CA VAL A 18 0.43 10.47 6.69
C VAL A 18 1.09 9.28 6.00
N VAL A 19 2.42 9.21 6.04
CA VAL A 19 3.17 8.12 5.40
C VAL A 19 2.77 6.77 6.00
N PHE A 20 2.75 6.67 7.32
CA PHE A 20 2.37 5.44 8.02
C PHE A 20 0.92 5.06 7.75
N GLY A 21 0.01 6.03 7.74
CA GLY A 21 -1.40 5.83 7.38
C GLY A 21 -1.59 5.30 5.96
N LEU A 22 -0.80 5.77 4.99
CA LEU A 22 -0.82 5.26 3.61
C LEU A 22 -0.38 3.79 3.53
N PHE A 23 0.66 3.40 4.26
CA PHE A 23 1.11 2.01 4.31
C PHE A 23 0.08 1.10 4.99
N ILE A 24 -0.48 1.53 6.14
CA ILE A 24 -1.55 0.80 6.82
C ILE A 24 -2.76 0.63 5.89
N GLY A 25 -3.24 1.72 5.30
CA GLY A 25 -4.41 1.68 4.41
C GLY A 25 -4.19 0.75 3.21
N SER A 26 -2.99 0.79 2.61
CA SER A 26 -2.65 -0.11 1.52
C SER A 26 -2.61 -1.57 1.93
N PHE A 27 -2.08 -1.89 3.11
CA PHE A 27 -2.08 -3.25 3.65
C PHE A 27 -3.49 -3.74 4.00
N LEU A 28 -4.31 -2.90 4.64
CA LEU A 28 -5.70 -3.22 4.97
C LEU A 28 -6.52 -3.56 3.73
N ASN A 29 -6.23 -2.95 2.58
CA ASN A 29 -6.89 -3.31 1.31
C ASN A 29 -6.63 -4.79 0.92
N VAL A 30 -5.42 -5.31 1.17
CA VAL A 30 -5.11 -6.73 0.97
C VAL A 30 -5.89 -7.60 1.95
N VAL A 31 -5.96 -7.20 3.22
CA VAL A 31 -6.66 -7.95 4.27
C VAL A 31 -8.16 -8.05 3.97
N ILE A 32 -8.80 -6.91 3.68
CA ILE A 32 -10.24 -6.84 3.35
C ILE A 32 -10.56 -7.68 2.10
N TYR A 33 -9.66 -7.72 1.13
CA TYR A 33 -9.83 -8.53 -0.06
C TYR A 33 -9.64 -10.04 0.24
N ARG A 34 -8.59 -10.44 0.96
CA ARG A 34 -8.21 -11.86 1.08
C ARG A 34 -8.92 -12.61 2.19
N VAL A 35 -9.14 -11.99 3.36
CA VAL A 35 -9.68 -12.68 4.55
C VAL A 35 -11.09 -13.25 4.32
N PRO A 36 -12.06 -12.53 3.71
CA PRO A 36 -13.39 -13.08 3.46
C PRO A 36 -13.39 -14.25 2.46
N ARG A 37 -12.32 -14.40 1.67
CA ARG A 37 -12.14 -15.49 0.69
C ARG A 37 -11.33 -16.66 1.24
N GLY A 38 -10.88 -16.60 2.49
CA GLY A 38 -9.98 -17.61 3.07
C GLY A 38 -8.60 -17.65 2.40
N GLU A 39 -8.21 -16.59 1.69
CA GLU A 39 -6.91 -16.50 1.01
C GLU A 39 -5.82 -16.08 2.01
N SER A 40 -4.61 -16.61 1.82
CA SER A 40 -3.46 -16.20 2.63
C SER A 40 -3.00 -14.78 2.31
N ILE A 41 -2.75 -13.98 3.35
CA ILE A 41 -2.33 -12.59 3.23
C ILE A 41 -0.89 -12.48 2.70
N ALA A 42 -0.05 -13.47 2.97
CA ALA A 42 1.39 -13.44 2.68
C ALA A 42 1.78 -14.20 1.41
N TYR A 43 1.07 -15.28 1.06
CA TYR A 43 1.41 -16.14 -0.06
C TYR A 43 0.16 -16.68 -0.78
N PRO A 44 0.07 -16.60 -2.12
CA PRO A 44 1.04 -16.03 -3.04
C PRO A 44 1.12 -14.50 -2.92
N GLY A 45 2.14 -13.90 -3.56
CA GLY A 45 2.35 -12.44 -3.54
C GLY A 45 1.20 -11.66 -4.21
N SER A 46 1.35 -10.35 -4.39
CA SER A 46 0.33 -9.58 -5.12
C SER A 46 0.34 -9.95 -6.61
N HIS A 47 -0.83 -10.19 -7.19
CA HIS A 47 -1.02 -10.50 -8.61
C HIS A 47 -2.09 -9.60 -9.20
N CYS A 48 -2.00 -9.32 -10.50
CA CYS A 48 -3.02 -8.54 -11.19
C CYS A 48 -4.27 -9.42 -11.44
N PRO A 49 -5.49 -8.99 -11.05
CA PRO A 49 -6.69 -9.80 -11.25
C PRO A 49 -7.09 -9.97 -12.73
N GLN A 50 -6.51 -9.17 -13.62
CA GLN A 50 -6.86 -9.17 -15.05
C GLN A 50 -5.97 -10.08 -15.91
N CYS A 51 -4.71 -10.27 -15.52
CA CYS A 51 -3.75 -11.08 -16.29
C CYS A 51 -2.98 -12.10 -15.45
N ASN A 52 -3.25 -12.15 -14.14
CA ASN A 52 -2.55 -12.99 -13.15
C ASN A 52 -1.03 -12.77 -13.04
N GLY A 53 -0.49 -11.76 -13.71
CA GLY A 53 0.93 -11.41 -13.64
C GLY A 53 1.32 -10.94 -12.23
N ALA A 54 2.47 -11.40 -11.75
CA ALA A 54 3.02 -10.97 -10.46
C ALA A 54 3.27 -9.45 -10.45
N ILE A 55 2.84 -8.81 -9.37
CA ILE A 55 3.04 -7.37 -9.14
C ILE A 55 4.36 -7.22 -8.38
N ARG A 56 5.29 -6.44 -8.95
CA ARG A 56 6.57 -6.13 -8.30
C ARG A 56 6.32 -5.32 -7.04
N PHE A 57 7.15 -5.49 -6.01
CA PHE A 57 6.95 -4.82 -4.71
C PHE A 57 6.82 -3.30 -4.84
N TYR A 58 7.60 -2.66 -5.72
CA TYR A 58 7.53 -1.21 -5.94
C TYR A 58 6.27 -0.76 -6.71
N ASP A 59 5.62 -1.65 -7.45
CA ASP A 59 4.33 -1.38 -8.08
C ASP A 59 3.18 -1.41 -7.05
N ASN A 60 3.45 -1.82 -5.80
CA ASN A 60 2.54 -1.73 -4.64
C ASN A 60 2.86 -0.54 -3.71
N ILE A 61 3.84 0.32 -4.02
CA ILE A 61 4.11 1.52 -3.19
C ILE A 61 2.90 2.47 -3.29
N PRO A 62 2.22 2.77 -2.17
CA PRO A 62 1.01 3.60 -2.18
C PRO A 62 1.27 4.97 -2.81
N VAL A 63 0.26 5.51 -3.51
CA VAL A 63 0.30 6.82 -4.20
C VAL A 63 1.29 6.88 -5.37
N LEU A 64 2.58 6.60 -5.15
CA LEU A 64 3.62 6.70 -6.15
C LEU A 64 3.36 5.78 -7.35
N SER A 65 3.13 4.48 -7.11
CA SER A 65 2.89 3.54 -8.21
C SER A 65 1.56 3.83 -8.91
N TYR A 66 0.56 4.31 -8.17
CA TYR A 66 -0.75 4.69 -8.70
C TYR A 66 -0.64 5.88 -9.66
N LEU A 67 0.10 6.91 -9.30
CA LEU A 67 0.34 8.08 -10.17
C LEU A 67 1.14 7.71 -11.42
N ILE A 68 2.19 6.91 -11.29
CA ILE A 68 3.04 6.51 -12.42
C ILE A 68 2.29 5.58 -13.39
N LEU A 69 1.53 4.63 -12.86
CA LEU A 69 0.83 3.62 -13.67
C LEU A 69 -0.63 4.00 -13.97
N LEU A 70 -1.12 5.12 -13.44
CA LEU A 70 -2.52 5.58 -13.55
C LEU A 70 -3.51 4.49 -13.12
N GLY A 71 -3.22 3.79 -12.02
CA GLY A 71 -4.03 2.68 -11.51
C GLY A 71 -4.03 1.41 -12.38
N LYS A 72 -3.18 1.32 -13.42
CA LYS A 72 -3.15 0.20 -14.37
C LYS A 72 -2.02 -0.78 -14.11
N CYS A 73 -2.21 -2.03 -14.55
CA CYS A 73 -1.16 -3.04 -14.54
C CYS A 73 -0.05 -2.69 -15.53
N ARG A 74 1.21 -2.84 -15.11
CA ARG A 74 2.37 -2.60 -15.99
C ARG A 74 2.38 -3.50 -17.22
N HIS A 75 1.94 -4.76 -17.05
CA HIS A 75 1.95 -5.79 -18.09
C HIS A 75 0.75 -5.67 -19.03
N CYS A 76 -0.49 -5.69 -18.51
CA CYS A 76 -1.70 -5.74 -19.36
C CYS A 76 -2.41 -4.39 -19.54
N LYS A 77 -1.96 -3.32 -18.88
CA LYS A 77 -2.52 -1.95 -18.94
C LYS A 77 -4.01 -1.82 -18.56
N LYS A 78 -4.64 -2.88 -18.04
CA LYS A 78 -5.98 -2.84 -17.44
C LYS A 78 -5.90 -2.39 -15.97
N THR A 79 -6.99 -1.86 -15.44
CA THR A 79 -7.11 -1.47 -14.02
C THR A 79 -6.81 -2.67 -13.14
N LYS A 80 -5.94 -2.47 -12.13
CA LYS A 80 -5.59 -3.48 -11.14
C LYS A 80 -6.69 -3.65 -10.10
#